data_AF-A0A961GDI4-F1
#
_entry.id   AF-A0A961GDI4-F1
#
_cell.length_a   1.000
_cell.length_b   1.000
_cell.length_c   1.000
_cell.angle_alpha   90.00
_cell.angle_beta   90.00
_cell.angle_gamma   90.00
#
_symmetry.space_group_name_H-M   'P 1'
#
loop_
_entity.id
_entity.type
_entity.pdbx_description
1 polymer ?
#
loop_
_entity_poly.entity_id
_entity_poly.type
_entity_poly.pdbx_seq_one_letter_code
_entity_poly.pdbx_strand_id
1 'polypeptide(L)'
;MRVWIDEWQQTCCGDPLAEGEETTLHLRPAEVPWFAGVFGPAFPRGLAGCDETHQMTDVVRIVQGTVASIHAASCRYAEAPDGTGCTPVPGSGELRRIRAIDDTVRPMGDRDLVGFVVELTGAHDRP
;
A
#
# COMPACT_ATOMS: atom_id res chain seq x y z
N MET A 1 1.67 -13.25 -3.97
CA MET A 1 0.89 -12.75 -2.81
C MET A 1 0.84 -11.24 -2.92
N ARG A 2 -0.29 -10.57 -2.63
CA ARG A 2 -0.39 -9.11 -2.70
C ARG A 2 -0.59 -8.50 -1.32
N VAL A 3 0.17 -7.47 -1.02
CA VAL A 3 0.16 -6.78 0.27
C VAL A 3 0.01 -5.29 0.02
N TRP A 4 -0.73 -4.62 0.90
CA TRP A 4 -0.81 -3.17 0.93
C TRP A 4 0.24 -2.60 1.90
N ILE A 5 0.91 -1.52 1.50
CA ILE A 5 1.79 -0.75 2.39
C ILE A 5 1.29 0.69 2.37
N ASP A 6 0.90 1.22 3.53
CA ASP A 6 0.50 2.63 3.64
C ASP A 6 1.70 3.55 3.39
N GLU A 7 1.50 4.70 2.73
CA GLU A 7 2.62 5.59 2.37
C GLU A 7 3.40 6.09 3.60
N TRP A 8 2.69 6.35 4.69
CA TRP A 8 3.28 6.85 5.93
C TRP A 8 4.23 5.84 6.59
N GLN A 9 4.05 4.54 6.35
CA GLN A 9 4.97 3.51 6.85
C GLN A 9 6.37 3.73 6.25
N GLN A 10 6.43 4.24 5.01
CA GLN A 10 7.68 4.47 4.27
C GLN A 10 8.32 5.82 4.61
N THR A 11 7.54 6.82 4.99
CA THR A 11 8.08 8.15 5.36
C THR A 11 8.65 8.18 6.77
N CYS A 12 8.28 7.27 7.67
CA CYS A 12 8.74 7.25 9.06
C CYS A 12 9.93 6.31 9.29
N CYS A 13 9.81 5.03 8.94
CA CYS A 13 10.80 3.99 9.26
C CYS A 13 10.88 2.88 8.20
N GLY A 14 10.28 3.07 7.02
CA GLY A 14 10.24 2.02 6.01
C GLY A 14 11.62 1.74 5.46
N ASP A 15 11.99 0.47 5.45
CA ASP A 15 13.11 0.02 4.63
C ASP A 15 12.74 0.20 3.16
N PRO A 16 13.65 0.71 2.31
CA PRO A 16 13.43 0.73 0.87
C PRO A 16 13.10 -0.67 0.35
N LEU A 17 12.15 -0.76 -0.59
CA LEU A 17 11.84 -2.00 -1.29
C LEU A 17 12.02 -1.80 -2.79
N ALA A 18 12.77 -2.69 -3.45
CA ALA A 18 12.87 -2.70 -4.90
C ALA A 18 12.38 -4.02 -5.54
N GLU A 19 11.90 -3.95 -6.78
CA GLU A 19 11.61 -5.13 -7.59
C GLU A 19 12.86 -6.04 -7.68
N GLY A 20 12.69 -7.32 -7.37
CA GLY A 20 13.75 -8.34 -7.36
C GLY A 20 14.39 -8.58 -5.99
N GLU A 21 14.12 -7.75 -4.99
CA GLU A 21 14.69 -7.90 -3.66
C GLU A 21 13.86 -8.84 -2.78
N GLU A 22 14.52 -9.53 -1.85
CA GLU A 22 13.85 -10.27 -0.79
C GLU A 22 13.46 -9.31 0.33
N THR A 23 12.26 -9.49 0.88
CA THR A 23 11.74 -8.67 1.97
C THR A 23 10.98 -9.53 2.97
N THR A 24 10.90 -9.04 4.21
CA THR A 24 10.04 -9.60 5.27
C THR A 24 8.98 -8.55 5.62
N LEU A 25 7.70 -8.92 5.51
CA LEU A 25 6.56 -8.07 5.81
C LEU A 25 5.80 -8.58 7.04
N HIS A 26 5.30 -7.66 7.84
CA HIS A 26 4.56 -7.93 9.07
C HIS A 26 3.09 -7.62 8.83
N LEU A 27 2.29 -8.66 8.62
CA LEU A 27 0.94 -8.51 8.09
C LEU A 27 -0.10 -8.45 9.21
N ARG A 28 -0.94 -7.42 9.13
CA ARG A 28 -2.26 -7.35 9.76
C ARG A 28 -3.38 -7.55 8.71
N PRO A 29 -4.62 -7.87 9.12
CA PRO A 29 -5.75 -7.92 8.18
C PRO A 29 -5.91 -6.61 7.41
N ALA A 30 -6.20 -6.73 6.10
CA ALA A 30 -6.44 -5.58 5.24
C ALA A 30 -7.83 -4.99 5.48
N GLU A 31 -7.94 -4.03 6.39
CA GLU A 31 -9.16 -3.25 6.61
C GLU A 31 -9.09 -1.93 5.85
N VAL A 32 -9.40 -1.95 4.55
CA VAL A 32 -9.43 -0.69 3.78
C VAL A 32 -10.71 -0.57 2.96
N PRO A 33 -11.81 -0.15 3.61
CA PRO A 33 -13.15 -0.16 3.01
C PRO A 33 -13.31 0.78 1.80
N TRP A 34 -12.41 1.75 1.61
CA TRP A 34 -12.53 2.77 0.56
C TRP A 34 -11.87 2.41 -0.77
N PHE A 35 -10.99 1.40 -0.85
CA PHE A 35 -10.24 1.11 -2.08
C PHE A 35 -11.13 0.85 -3.29
N ALA A 36 -12.18 0.05 -3.12
CA ALA A 36 -13.08 -0.29 -4.22
C ALA A 36 -13.83 0.94 -4.75
N GLY A 37 -14.19 1.89 -3.88
CA GLY A 37 -14.86 3.13 -4.29
C GLY A 37 -13.91 4.13 -4.97
N VAL A 38 -12.63 4.13 -4.60
CA VAL A 38 -11.65 5.11 -5.08
C VAL A 38 -10.94 4.65 -6.35
N PHE A 39 -10.43 3.42 -6.36
CA PHE A 39 -9.64 2.84 -7.46
C PHE A 39 -10.48 1.99 -8.42
N GLY A 40 -11.73 1.70 -8.05
CA GLY A 40 -12.63 0.91 -8.88
C GLY A 40 -12.07 -0.49 -9.19
N PRO A 41 -12.33 -1.03 -10.38
CA PRO A 41 -11.90 -2.38 -10.76
C PRO A 41 -10.39 -2.50 -11.00
N ALA A 42 -9.66 -1.39 -11.08
CA ALA A 42 -8.21 -1.41 -11.25
C ALA A 42 -7.49 -1.86 -9.96
N PHE A 43 -8.13 -1.72 -8.80
CA PHE A 43 -7.53 -2.16 -7.54
C PHE A 43 -7.43 -3.68 -7.45
N PRO A 44 -6.27 -4.22 -7.08
CA PRO A 44 -6.11 -5.66 -6.95
C PRO A 44 -7.03 -6.23 -5.87
N ARG A 45 -7.81 -7.23 -6.26
CA ARG A 45 -8.58 -8.04 -5.31
C ARG A 45 -7.67 -9.01 -4.57
N GLY A 46 -8.09 -9.38 -3.36
CA GLY A 46 -7.44 -10.43 -2.58
C GLY A 46 -6.10 -10.01 -1.98
N LEU A 47 -6.04 -8.82 -1.38
CA LEU A 47 -4.92 -8.48 -0.50
C LEU A 47 -4.83 -9.51 0.62
N ALA A 48 -3.62 -10.01 0.85
CA ALA A 48 -3.34 -10.95 1.93
C ALA A 48 -3.26 -10.24 3.29
N GLY A 49 -3.03 -8.94 3.29
CA GLY A 49 -2.92 -8.10 4.48
C GLY A 49 -2.40 -6.70 4.14
N CYS A 50 -2.25 -5.90 5.18
CA CYS A 50 -1.47 -4.67 5.17
C CYS A 50 -0.18 -4.90 5.95
N ASP A 51 0.94 -4.42 5.44
CA ASP A 51 2.16 -4.32 6.22
C ASP A 51 1.96 -3.33 7.37
N GLU A 52 2.42 -3.70 8.54
CA GLU A 52 2.39 -2.92 9.76
C GLU A 52 3.74 -3.07 10.45
N THR A 53 4.53 -2.01 10.47
CA THR A 53 5.85 -2.00 11.12
C THR A 53 5.86 -1.23 12.46
N HIS A 54 4.79 -0.51 12.80
CA HIS A 54 4.71 0.34 13.99
C HIS A 54 3.87 -0.30 15.12
N GLN A 55 2.74 -0.92 14.77
CA GLN A 55 1.80 -1.52 15.72
C GLN A 55 1.92 -3.05 15.71
N MET A 56 3.07 -3.53 16.18
CA MET A 56 3.40 -4.97 16.22
C MET A 56 2.38 -5.86 16.93
N THR A 57 1.54 -5.30 17.82
CA THR A 57 0.47 -6.02 18.49
C THR A 57 -0.64 -6.50 17.55
N ASP A 58 -0.78 -5.86 16.39
CA ASP A 58 -1.85 -6.13 15.42
C ASP A 58 -1.38 -7.08 14.31
N VAL A 59 -0.07 -7.40 14.31
CA VAL A 59 0.54 -8.33 13.37
C VAL A 59 0.11 -9.75 13.71
N VAL A 60 -0.50 -10.41 12.74
CA VAL A 60 -1.00 -11.79 12.88
C VAL A 60 -0.16 -12.79 12.08
N ARG A 61 0.73 -12.31 11.21
CA ARG A 61 1.53 -13.14 10.31
C ARG A 61 2.79 -12.39 9.88
N ILE A 62 3.92 -13.08 9.84
CA ILE A 62 5.16 -12.56 9.23
C ILE A 62 5.41 -13.35 7.95
N VAL A 63 5.62 -12.65 6.84
CA VAL A 63 5.81 -13.27 5.52
C VAL A 63 7.14 -12.84 4.94
N GLN A 64 7.89 -13.80 4.40
CA GLN A 64 9.09 -13.51 3.61
C GLN A 64 8.85 -13.88 2.14
N GLY A 65 9.39 -13.07 1.22
CA GLY A 65 9.31 -13.34 -0.23
C GLY A 65 10.07 -12.33 -1.08
N THR A 66 10.11 -12.56 -2.39
CA THR A 66 10.77 -11.65 -3.35
C THR A 66 9.77 -10.71 -3.99
N VAL A 67 10.08 -9.42 -4.03
CA VAL A 67 9.26 -8.39 -4.66
C VAL A 67 9.21 -8.59 -6.18
N ALA A 68 8.04 -8.90 -6.71
CA ALA A 68 7.81 -9.13 -8.14
C ALA A 68 7.29 -7.88 -8.87
N SER A 69 6.47 -7.07 -8.19
CA SER A 69 6.05 -5.77 -8.73
C SER A 69 5.60 -4.82 -7.63
N ILE A 70 5.72 -3.53 -7.91
CA ILE A 70 5.28 -2.45 -7.02
C ILE A 70 4.40 -1.49 -7.82
N HIS A 71 3.23 -1.16 -7.26
CA HIS A 71 2.35 -0.12 -7.79
C HIS A 71 2.14 0.97 -6.74
N ALA A 72 2.58 2.18 -7.03
CA ALA A 72 2.19 3.36 -6.25
C ALA A 72 0.71 3.64 -6.49
N ALA A 73 -0.01 3.85 -5.39
CA ALA A 73 -1.42 4.17 -5.38
C ALA A 73 -1.60 5.63 -4.97
N SER A 74 -2.32 6.39 -5.79
CA SER A 74 -2.62 7.80 -5.53
C SER A 74 -4.10 8.08 -5.73
N CYS A 75 -4.67 9.03 -4.99
CA CYS A 75 -6.04 9.48 -5.19
C CYS A 75 -6.17 10.98 -4.90
N ARG A 76 -7.31 11.56 -5.26
CA ARG A 76 -7.63 12.94 -4.87
C ARG A 76 -8.40 12.94 -3.57
N TYR A 77 -8.19 13.98 -2.79
CA TYR A 77 -8.95 14.26 -1.59
C TYR A 77 -9.83 15.49 -1.80
N ALA A 78 -11.02 15.48 -1.20
CA ALA A 78 -11.91 16.63 -1.14
C ALA A 78 -12.39 16.82 0.30
N GLU A 79 -12.74 18.04 0.68
CA GLU A 79 -13.35 18.29 1.99
C GLU A 79 -14.61 17.45 2.17
N ALA A 80 -14.72 16.83 3.34
CA ALA A 80 -15.89 16.07 3.74
C ALA A 80 -17.09 17.02 3.88
N PRO A 81 -18.31 16.62 3.48
CA PRO A 81 -19.50 17.48 3.55
C PRO A 81 -19.83 17.97 4.97
N ASP A 82 -19.37 17.26 5.99
CA ASP A 82 -19.56 17.58 7.41
C ASP A 82 -18.41 18.43 8.00
N GLY A 83 -17.41 18.80 7.19
CA GLY A 83 -16.27 19.61 7.60
C GLY A 83 -15.28 18.90 8.53
N THR A 84 -15.38 17.58 8.69
CA THR A 84 -14.52 16.80 9.62
C THR A 84 -13.10 16.57 9.10
N GLY A 85 -12.82 16.90 7.84
CA GLY A 85 -11.52 16.74 7.22
C GLY A 85 -11.64 16.51 5.72
N CYS A 86 -10.69 15.77 5.16
CA CYS A 86 -10.70 15.38 3.76
C CYS A 86 -11.03 13.90 3.59
N THR A 87 -11.80 13.57 2.55
CA THR A 87 -12.16 12.19 2.16
C THR A 87 -11.67 11.88 0.76
N PRO A 88 -11.24 10.64 0.47
CA PRO A 88 -10.89 10.21 -0.87
C PRO A 88 -12.05 10.40 -1.86
N VAL A 89 -11.79 11.05 -2.98
CA VAL A 89 -12.77 11.27 -4.05
C VAL A 89 -13.01 9.94 -4.78
N PRO A 90 -14.27 9.45 -4.87
CA PRO A 90 -14.58 8.23 -5.60
C PRO A 90 -14.12 8.29 -7.07
N GLY A 91 -13.59 7.18 -7.58
CA GLY A 91 -13.08 7.07 -8.96
C GLY A 91 -11.84 7.92 -9.28
N SER A 92 -11.23 8.59 -8.30
CA SER A 92 -10.01 9.39 -8.51
C SER A 92 -8.71 8.58 -8.41
N GLY A 93 -8.81 7.32 -7.97
CA GLY A 93 -7.69 6.45 -7.71
C GLY A 93 -6.93 6.08 -8.99
N GLU A 94 -5.61 6.07 -8.88
CA GLU A 94 -4.70 5.65 -9.95
C GLU A 94 -3.61 4.74 -9.39
N LEU A 95 -3.28 3.68 -10.13
CA LEU A 95 -2.15 2.80 -9.84
C LEU A 95 -1.09 2.97 -10.91
N ARG A 96 0.13 3.30 -10.49
CA ARG A 96 1.29 3.43 -11.38
C ARG A 96 2.37 2.45 -10.97
N ARG A 97 2.83 1.64 -11.93
CA ARG A 97 3.97 0.76 -11.71
C ARG A 97 5.24 1.57 -11.46
N ILE A 98 5.97 1.21 -10.41
CA ILE A 98 7.27 1.77 -10.04
C ILE A 98 8.25 0.61 -9.77
N ARG A 99 9.55 0.90 -9.75
CA ARG A 99 10.59 -0.12 -9.54
C ARG A 99 11.06 -0.23 -8.10
N ALA A 100 10.91 0.84 -7.32
CA ALA A 100 11.31 0.88 -5.94
C ALA A 100 10.42 1.86 -5.15
N ILE A 101 10.23 1.56 -3.87
CA ILE A 101 9.67 2.48 -2.89
C ILE A 101 10.87 3.15 -2.20
N ASP A 102 11.06 4.42 -2.52
CA ASP A 102 12.15 5.25 -2.01
C ASP A 102 11.70 6.72 -1.86
N ASP A 103 12.63 7.58 -1.47
CA ASP A 103 12.41 9.02 -1.30
C ASP A 103 12.16 9.78 -2.61
N THR A 104 12.17 9.11 -3.76
CA THR A 104 11.91 9.68 -5.08
C THR A 104 10.48 9.45 -5.56
N VAL A 105 9.70 8.60 -4.88
CA VAL A 105 8.28 8.43 -5.19
C VAL A 105 7.57 9.77 -5.00
N ARG A 106 6.89 10.24 -6.05
CA ARG A 106 6.13 11.50 -6.03
C ARG A 106 4.65 11.24 -6.26
N PRO A 107 3.78 12.09 -5.68
CA PRO A 107 2.36 12.10 -6.00
C PRO A 107 2.09 12.33 -7.51
N MET A 108 0.93 11.91 -7.98
CA MET A 108 0.61 11.85 -9.42
C MET A 108 -0.27 13.02 -9.86
N GLY A 109 0.36 14.11 -10.28
CA GLY A 109 -0.36 15.31 -10.71
C GLY A 109 -1.06 15.98 -9.53
N ASP A 110 -2.39 16.08 -9.58
CA ASP A 110 -3.25 16.64 -8.52
C ASP A 110 -3.67 15.61 -7.46
N ARG A 111 -3.06 14.43 -7.44
CA ARG A 111 -3.35 13.33 -6.51
C ARG A 111 -2.28 13.21 -5.44
N ASP A 112 -2.70 12.83 -4.25
CA ASP A 112 -1.82 12.47 -3.15
C ASP A 112 -1.45 10.99 -3.21
N LEU A 113 -0.20 10.67 -2.87
CA LEU A 113 0.23 9.29 -2.66
C LEU A 113 -0.45 8.77 -1.40
N VAL A 114 -1.02 7.57 -1.45
CA VAL A 114 -1.73 6.95 -0.31
C VAL A 114 -1.10 5.64 0.12
N GLY A 115 -0.35 4.99 -0.77
CA GLY A 115 0.39 3.78 -0.43
C GLY A 115 0.80 3.00 -1.65
N PHE A 116 1.01 1.71 -1.44
CA PHE A 116 1.61 0.82 -2.42
C PHE A 116 0.92 -0.54 -2.41
N VAL A 117 0.73 -1.10 -3.59
CA VAL A 117 0.48 -2.53 -3.74
C VAL A 117 1.79 -3.21 -4.09
N VAL A 118 2.24 -4.10 -3.22
CA VAL A 118 3.43 -4.93 -3.44
C VAL A 118 3.00 -6.36 -3.74
N GLU A 119 3.49 -6.90 -4.84
CA GLU A 119 3.31 -8.32 -5.17
C GLU A 119 4.60 -9.08 -4.84
N LEU A 120 4.48 -10.12 -4.01
CA LEU A 120 5.56 -11.04 -3.65
C LEU A 120 5.43 -12.37 -4.38
N THR A 121 6.55 -12.91 -4.86
CA THR A 121 6.71 -14.30 -5.32
C THR A 121 7.49 -15.11 -4.30
N GLY A 122 7.26 -16.43 -4.25
CA GLY A 122 7.90 -17.31 -3.26
C GLY A 122 7.48 -17.03 -1.80
N ALA A 123 6.38 -16.29 -1.61
CA ALA A 123 5.92 -15.85 -0.31
C ALA A 123 5.57 -17.04 0.60
N HIS A 124 6.15 -17.07 1.79
CA HIS A 124 5.92 -18.09 2.81
C HIS A 124 5.89 -17.47 4.21
N ASP A 125 5.14 -18.09 5.12
CA ASP A 125 5.10 -17.66 6.51
C ASP A 125 6.48 -17.92 7.17
N ARG A 126 7.02 -16.91 7.84
CA ARG A 126 8.24 -17.04 8.65
C ARG A 126 7.86 -17.65 10.02
N PRO A 127 8.58 -18.67 10.51
CA PRO A 127 8.31 -19.27 11.81
C PRO A 127 8.57 -18.32 12.98
#